data_AF-A0A7S2GWE2-F1
#
_entry.id   AF-A0A7S2GWE2-F1
#
_cell.length_a   1.000
_cell.length_b   1.000
_cell.length_c   1.000
_cell.angle_alpha   90.00
_cell.angle_beta   90.00
_cell.angle_gamma   90.00
#
_symmetry.space_group_name_H-M   'P 1'
#
loop_
_entity.id
_entity.type
_entity.pdbx_description
1 polymer ?
#
loop_
_entity_poly.entity_id
_entity_poly.type
_entity_poly.pdbx_seq_one_letter_code
_entity_poly.pdbx_strand_id
1 'polypeptide(L)'
;PPRALGINESLMILGKVILALVESRSHVPYLESKLTTLLRRALGGASRTSVIVCCRQDDAQAEETLQALQFAERCALVTNLKQQSDVSSAADALKAIDATISTCKASMESLQKRELTHLTTFKQLEDRTRQLMLRRRALADVVE
;
A
#
# COMPACT_ATOMS: atom_id res chain seq x y z
N PRO A 1 -11.24 -33.88 -20.81
CA PRO A 1 -11.21 -32.40 -20.96
C PRO A 1 -10.47 -31.72 -19.77
N PRO A 2 -9.12 -31.72 -19.77
CA PRO A 2 -8.32 -31.22 -18.64
C PRO A 2 -8.11 -29.70 -18.63
N ARG A 3 -8.51 -28.98 -19.68
CA ARG A 3 -8.32 -27.51 -19.79
C ARG A 3 -9.24 -26.68 -18.88
N ALA A 4 -10.35 -27.26 -18.40
CA ALA A 4 -11.31 -26.56 -17.53
C ALA A 4 -10.79 -26.37 -16.09
N LEU A 5 -9.90 -27.25 -15.62
CA LEU A 5 -9.40 -27.23 -14.23
C LEU A 5 -8.53 -26.01 -13.93
N GLY A 6 -7.60 -25.65 -14.84
CA GLY A 6 -6.66 -24.55 -14.61
C GLY A 6 -7.30 -23.15 -14.71
N ILE A 7 -8.35 -22.99 -15.52
CA ILE A 7 -9.07 -21.70 -15.63
C ILE A 7 -9.82 -21.42 -14.31
N ASN A 8 -10.53 -22.44 -13.80
CA ASN A 8 -11.37 -22.31 -12.62
C ASN A 8 -10.56 -22.30 -11.31
N GLU A 9 -9.35 -22.86 -11.30
CA GLU A 9 -8.45 -22.80 -10.14
C GLU A 9 -8.13 -21.34 -9.76
N SER A 10 -7.82 -20.50 -10.74
CA SER A 10 -7.52 -19.09 -10.50
C SER A 10 -8.71 -18.31 -9.96
N LEU A 11 -9.93 -18.62 -10.44
CA LEU A 11 -11.19 -18.02 -9.98
C LEU A 11 -11.56 -18.50 -8.56
N MET A 12 -11.33 -19.78 -8.26
CA MET A 12 -11.55 -20.33 -6.92
C MET A 12 -10.62 -19.66 -5.89
N ILE A 13 -9.34 -19.51 -6.22
CA ILE A 13 -8.36 -18.82 -5.35
C ILE A 13 -8.71 -17.34 -5.21
N LEU A 14 -9.17 -16.69 -6.27
CA LEU A 14 -9.68 -15.32 -6.20
C LEU A 14 -10.85 -15.22 -5.20
N GLY A 15 -11.80 -16.16 -5.23
CA GLY A 15 -12.89 -16.23 -4.25
C GLY A 15 -12.39 -16.34 -2.81
N LYS A 16 -11.36 -17.18 -2.55
CA LYS A 16 -10.72 -17.29 -1.22
C LYS A 16 -10.05 -15.98 -0.78
N VAL A 17 -9.37 -15.30 -1.70
CA VAL A 17 -8.70 -14.02 -1.44
C VAL A 17 -9.73 -12.95 -1.06
N ILE A 18 -10.82 -12.82 -1.82
CA ILE A 18 -11.90 -11.87 -1.52
C ILE A 18 -12.50 -12.16 -0.14
N LEU A 19 -12.81 -13.41 0.16
CA LEU A 19 -13.37 -13.78 1.48
C LEU A 19 -12.41 -13.43 2.62
N ALA A 20 -11.12 -13.76 2.47
CA ALA A 20 -10.11 -13.42 3.47
C ALA A 20 -9.96 -11.90 3.67
N LEU A 21 -10.14 -11.11 2.62
CA LEU A 21 -10.13 -9.64 2.69
C LEU A 21 -11.36 -9.08 3.40
N VAL A 22 -12.56 -9.58 3.07
CA VAL A 22 -13.81 -9.16 3.72
C VAL A 22 -13.78 -9.49 5.21
N GLU A 23 -13.26 -10.67 5.58
CA GLU A 23 -13.10 -11.08 6.98
C GLU A 23 -11.88 -10.43 7.67
N SER A 24 -11.12 -9.57 6.98
CA SER A 24 -9.92 -8.92 7.51
C SER A 24 -8.91 -9.90 8.14
N ARG A 25 -8.73 -11.07 7.51
CA ARG A 25 -7.77 -12.09 7.99
C ARG A 25 -6.34 -11.57 7.90
N SER A 26 -5.49 -11.99 8.85
CA SER A 26 -4.07 -11.63 8.87
C SER A 26 -3.29 -12.17 7.66
N HIS A 27 -3.64 -13.37 7.18
CA HIS A 27 -3.05 -14.00 6.01
C HIS A 27 -4.06 -14.09 4.87
N VAL A 28 -3.71 -13.50 3.73
CA VAL A 28 -4.50 -13.57 2.49
C VAL A 28 -3.71 -14.33 1.42
N PRO A 29 -4.26 -15.41 0.83
CA PRO A 29 -3.53 -16.35 -0.03
C PRO A 29 -3.33 -15.85 -1.47
N TYR A 30 -2.70 -14.69 -1.66
CA TYR A 30 -2.44 -14.16 -3.01
C TYR A 30 -1.51 -15.03 -3.85
N LEU A 31 -0.59 -15.76 -3.21
CA LEU A 31 0.49 -16.51 -3.86
C LEU A 31 0.05 -17.88 -4.40
N GLU A 32 -1.15 -18.34 -4.06
CA GLU A 32 -1.68 -19.62 -4.55
C GLU A 32 -1.96 -19.59 -6.07
N SER A 33 -2.10 -18.40 -6.66
CA SER A 33 -2.30 -18.22 -8.12
C SER A 33 -1.50 -17.04 -8.67
N LYS A 34 -1.02 -17.17 -9.91
CA LYS A 34 -0.37 -16.08 -10.65
C LYS A 34 -1.31 -14.89 -10.84
N LEU A 35 -2.60 -15.14 -11.08
CA LEU A 35 -3.62 -14.10 -11.25
C LEU A 35 -3.78 -13.28 -9.97
N THR A 36 -3.96 -13.94 -8.82
CA THR A 36 -4.14 -13.25 -7.53
C THR A 36 -2.85 -12.55 -7.07
N THR A 37 -1.68 -13.05 -7.47
CA THR A 37 -0.40 -12.37 -7.24
C THR A 37 -0.34 -11.04 -8.00
N LEU A 38 -0.76 -11.02 -9.26
CA LEU A 38 -0.83 -9.79 -10.06
C LEU A 38 -1.87 -8.80 -9.51
N LEU A 39 -3.02 -9.32 -9.06
CA LEU A 39 -4.11 -8.50 -8.52
C LEU A 39 -3.92 -8.07 -7.06
N ARG A 40 -2.86 -8.49 -6.37
CA ARG A 40 -2.59 -8.14 -4.96
C ARG A 40 -2.60 -6.63 -4.71
N ARG A 41 -2.18 -5.80 -5.67
CA ARG A 41 -2.25 -4.34 -5.54
C ARG A 41 -3.67 -3.79 -5.72
N ALA A 42 -4.49 -4.45 -6.54
CA ALA A 42 -5.87 -4.07 -6.81
C ALA A 42 -6.84 -4.53 -5.70
N LEU A 43 -6.54 -5.64 -5.03
CA LEU A 43 -7.40 -6.21 -3.99
C LEU A 43 -6.67 -6.11 -2.65
N GLY A 44 -7.11 -5.20 -1.78
CA GLY A 44 -6.50 -4.91 -0.47
C GLY A 44 -5.26 -4.02 -0.49
N GLY A 45 -4.80 -3.60 -1.67
CA GLY A 45 -3.63 -2.72 -1.84
C GLY A 45 -3.99 -1.24 -2.03
N ALA A 46 -3.00 -0.45 -2.43
CA ALA A 46 -3.15 0.96 -2.77
C ALA A 46 -3.61 1.13 -4.23
N SER A 47 -4.89 0.93 -4.48
CA SER A 47 -5.51 1.09 -5.81
C SER A 47 -6.98 1.44 -5.71
N ARG A 48 -7.49 2.19 -6.69
CA ARG A 48 -8.93 2.35 -6.93
C ARG A 48 -9.35 1.21 -7.86
N THR A 49 -10.18 0.31 -7.36
CA THR A 49 -10.54 -0.91 -8.06
C THR A 49 -12.04 -0.99 -8.24
N SER A 50 -12.46 -1.31 -9.46
CA SER A 50 -13.86 -1.54 -9.82
C SER A 50 -13.97 -2.92 -10.44
N VAL A 51 -15.00 -3.65 -10.04
CA VAL A 51 -15.28 -5.00 -10.56
C VAL A 51 -16.53 -4.91 -11.44
N ILE A 52 -16.42 -5.40 -12.67
CA ILE A 52 -17.55 -5.51 -13.60
C ILE A 52 -17.93 -6.98 -13.65
N VAL A 53 -19.19 -7.27 -13.33
CA VAL A 53 -19.73 -8.63 -13.37
C VAL A 53 -20.65 -8.76 -14.57
N CYS A 54 -20.32 -9.71 -15.44
CA CYS A 54 -21.08 -9.98 -16.65
C CYS A 54 -21.98 -11.19 -16.43
N CYS A 55 -23.30 -11.00 -16.55
CA CYS A 55 -24.29 -12.04 -16.35
C CYS A 55 -25.15 -12.25 -17.60
N ARG A 56 -25.80 -13.41 -17.70
CA ARG A 56 -26.77 -13.72 -18.76
C ARG A 56 -28.20 -13.54 -18.22
N GLN A 57 -29.14 -13.20 -19.10
CA GLN A 57 -30.56 -13.02 -18.75
C GLN A 57 -31.42 -14.27 -19.05
N ASP A 58 -30.80 -15.42 -19.30
CA ASP A 58 -31.50 -16.67 -19.62
C ASP A 58 -31.79 -17.47 -18.36
N ASP A 59 -33.01 -18.00 -18.20
CA ASP A 59 -33.43 -18.79 -17.02
C ASP A 59 -32.54 -20.03 -16.79
N ALA A 60 -32.04 -20.64 -17.88
CA ALA A 60 -31.15 -21.79 -17.82
C ALA A 60 -29.79 -21.49 -17.15
N GLN A 61 -29.42 -20.21 -16.99
CA GLN A 61 -28.17 -19.75 -16.39
C GLN A 61 -28.43 -18.89 -15.14
N ALA A 62 -29.64 -18.95 -14.57
CA ALA A 62 -30.02 -18.20 -13.39
C ALA A 62 -29.14 -18.54 -12.18
N GLU A 63 -28.77 -19.81 -12.00
CA GLU A 63 -27.93 -20.26 -10.89
C GLU A 63 -26.51 -19.69 -10.95
N GLU A 64 -25.85 -19.77 -12.11
CA GLU A 64 -24.52 -19.18 -12.34
C GLU A 64 -24.55 -17.66 -12.20
N THR A 65 -25.62 -17.02 -12.67
CA THR A 65 -25.84 -15.58 -12.50
C THR A 65 -25.97 -15.20 -11.03
N LEU A 66 -26.70 -15.98 -10.23
CA LEU A 66 -26.82 -15.77 -8.79
C LEU A 66 -25.46 -15.90 -8.10
N GLN A 67 -24.66 -16.91 -8.44
CA GLN A 67 -23.31 -17.08 -7.89
C GLN A 67 -22.39 -15.91 -8.24
N ALA A 68 -22.47 -15.40 -9.48
CA ALA A 68 -21.71 -14.24 -9.92
C ALA A 68 -22.10 -12.96 -9.15
N LEU A 69 -23.40 -12.75 -8.89
CA LEU A 69 -23.89 -11.63 -8.10
C LEU A 69 -23.47 -11.71 -6.63
N GLN A 70 -23.52 -12.89 -6.01
CA GLN A 70 -23.01 -13.11 -4.64
C GLN A 70 -21.50 -12.87 -4.56
N PHE A 71 -20.75 -13.18 -5.62
CA PHE A 71 -19.35 -12.81 -5.72
C PHE A 71 -19.16 -11.28 -5.83
N ALA A 72 -20.01 -10.60 -6.62
CA ALA A 72 -20.00 -9.14 -6.75
C ALA A 72 -20.22 -8.43 -5.41
N GLU A 73 -21.20 -8.91 -4.64
CA GLU A 73 -21.52 -8.39 -3.31
C GLU A 73 -20.31 -8.47 -2.38
N ARG A 74 -19.63 -9.63 -2.33
CA ARG A 74 -18.41 -9.79 -1.54
C ARG A 74 -17.28 -8.87 -2.01
N CYS A 75 -17.12 -8.69 -3.32
CA CYS A 75 -16.13 -7.75 -3.86
C CYS A 75 -16.39 -6.31 -3.42
N ALA A 76 -17.66 -5.89 -3.34
CA ALA A 76 -18.03 -4.54 -2.92
C ALA A 76 -17.68 -4.24 -1.46
N LEU A 77 -17.58 -5.27 -0.61
CA LEU A 77 -17.17 -5.15 0.79
C LEU A 77 -15.66 -5.04 0.99
N VAL A 78 -14.85 -5.27 -0.05
CA VAL A 78 -13.39 -5.18 0.05
C VAL A 78 -12.96 -3.71 0.16
N THR A 79 -12.39 -3.35 1.30
CA THR A 79 -11.75 -2.06 1.50
C THR A 79 -10.29 -2.07 1.08
N ASN A 80 -9.98 -1.30 0.03
CA ASN A 80 -8.60 -1.01 -0.35
C ASN A 80 -8.00 0.09 0.52
N LEU A 81 -6.69 0.02 0.72
CA LEU A 81 -5.94 1.15 1.26
C LEU A 81 -6.13 2.30 0.28
N LYS A 82 -6.75 3.39 0.71
CA LYS A 82 -6.81 4.60 -0.11
C LYS A 82 -5.37 4.94 -0.45
N GLN A 83 -5.05 4.87 -1.74
CA GLN A 83 -3.86 5.51 -2.27
C GLN A 83 -4.00 6.96 -1.82
N GLN A 84 -3.21 7.37 -0.83
CA GLN A 84 -3.03 8.78 -0.54
C GLN A 84 -2.54 9.33 -1.87
N SER A 85 -3.45 9.95 -2.60
CA SER A 85 -3.17 10.70 -3.81
C SER A 85 -1.94 11.51 -3.47
N ASP A 86 -0.87 11.29 -4.22
CA ASP A 86 0.39 12.01 -4.16
C ASP A 86 0.35 13.20 -3.20
N VAL A 87 0.67 12.94 -1.94
CA VAL A 87 1.40 13.90 -1.13
C VAL A 87 2.86 13.85 -1.62
N SER A 88 3.00 14.01 -2.93
CA SER A 88 4.23 14.24 -3.68
C SER A 88 4.20 15.69 -4.18
N SER A 89 3.49 16.57 -3.47
CA SER A 89 3.88 17.97 -3.49
C SER A 89 5.25 18.01 -2.82
N ALA A 90 6.25 18.49 -3.54
CA ALA A 90 7.57 18.73 -2.98
C ALA A 90 7.50 19.61 -1.71
N ALA A 91 6.44 20.41 -1.54
CA ALA A 91 6.17 21.14 -0.31
C ALA A 91 5.94 20.24 0.92
N ASP A 92 5.29 19.08 0.77
CA ASP A 92 5.06 18.16 1.89
C ASP A 92 6.28 17.28 2.17
N ALA A 93 7.07 16.96 1.14
CA ALA A 93 8.40 16.38 1.32
C ALA A 93 9.35 17.34 2.07
N LEU A 94 9.31 18.64 1.75
CA LEU A 94 10.05 19.68 2.46
C LEU A 94 9.61 19.80 3.93
N LYS A 95 8.30 19.80 4.22
CA LYS A 95 7.79 19.78 5.60
C LYS A 95 8.23 18.56 6.39
N ALA A 96 8.21 17.38 5.77
CA ALA A 96 8.67 16.14 6.41
C ALA A 96 10.19 16.21 6.73
N ILE A 97 10.99 16.72 5.80
CA ILE A 97 12.43 16.94 6.04
C ILE A 97 12.64 17.95 7.16
N ASP A 98 11.91 19.06 7.18
CA ASP A 98 11.99 20.08 8.24
C ASP A 98 11.62 19.52 9.63
N ALA A 99 10.61 18.66 9.71
CA ALA A 99 10.25 17.95 10.95
C ALA A 99 11.34 16.96 11.42
N THR A 100 12.02 16.27 10.49
CA THR A 100 13.15 15.40 10.87
C THR A 100 14.36 16.18 11.34
N ILE A 101 14.63 17.35 10.74
CA ILE A 101 15.72 18.25 11.15
C ILE A 101 15.45 18.80 12.56
N SER A 102 14.22 19.23 12.87
CA SER A 102 13.89 19.72 14.21
C SER A 102 14.09 18.65 15.28
N THR A 103 13.69 17.41 14.98
CA THR A 103 13.86 16.26 15.90
C THR A 103 15.33 15.90 16.11
N CYS A 104 16.15 15.90 15.05
CA CYS A 104 17.60 15.69 15.17
C CYS A 104 18.27 16.80 15.99
N LYS A 105 17.91 18.06 15.75
CA LYS A 105 18.44 19.20 16.52
C LYS A 105 18.10 19.10 18.01
N ALA A 106 16.85 18.77 18.36
CA ALA A 106 16.44 18.57 19.75
C ALA A 106 17.22 17.43 20.43
N SER A 107 17.48 16.34 19.69
CA SER A 107 18.30 15.22 20.18
C SER A 107 19.76 15.65 20.41
N MET A 108 20.32 16.47 19.52
CA MET A 108 21.67 17.04 19.68
C MET A 108 21.75 17.98 20.90
N GLU A 109 20.78 18.87 21.10
CA GLU A 109 20.74 19.76 22.27
C GLU A 109 20.67 18.98 23.59
N SER A 110 19.93 17.87 23.62
CA SER A 110 19.86 17.00 24.81
C SER A 110 21.21 16.33 25.14
N LEU A 111 22.00 15.98 24.12
CA LEU A 111 23.33 15.39 24.29
C LEU A 111 24.39 16.45 24.61
N GLN A 112 24.23 17.66 24.06
CA GLN A 112 25.09 18.80 24.33
C GLN A 112 24.94 19.30 25.77
N LYS A 113 23.72 19.35 26.31
CA LYS A 113 23.45 19.64 27.74
C LYS A 113 24.07 18.63 28.70
N ARG A 114 24.35 17.41 28.21
CA ARG A 114 25.02 16.36 28.99
C ARG A 114 26.54 16.35 28.78
N GLU A 115 27.09 17.33 28.06
CA GLU A 115 28.52 17.46 27.70
C GLU A 115 29.10 16.21 26.99
N LEU A 116 28.25 15.40 26.35
CA LEU A 116 28.62 14.14 25.69
C LEU A 116 28.96 14.34 24.20
N THR A 117 29.60 15.45 23.86
CA THR A 117 29.94 15.85 22.48
C THR A 117 30.98 14.94 21.82
N HIS A 118 31.74 14.17 22.62
CA HIS A 118 32.73 13.21 22.11
C HIS A 118 32.11 11.89 21.61
N LEU A 119 30.83 11.64 21.87
CA LEU A 119 30.19 10.40 21.42
C LEU A 119 30.12 10.36 19.89
N THR A 120 30.43 9.20 19.33
CA THR A 120 30.30 8.93 17.89
C THR A 120 28.87 9.16 17.40
N THR A 121 27.88 8.96 18.27
CA THR A 121 26.47 9.25 18.00
C THR A 121 26.21 10.73 17.77
N PHE A 122 26.90 11.63 18.48
CA PHE A 122 26.76 13.08 18.28
C PHE A 122 27.32 13.49 16.92
N LYS A 123 28.51 13.01 16.54
CA LYS A 123 29.10 13.24 15.22
C LYS A 123 28.22 12.69 14.08
N GLN A 124 27.65 11.49 14.25
CA GLN A 124 26.72 10.90 13.29
C GLN A 124 25.43 11.70 13.14
N LEU A 125 24.90 12.25 14.23
CA LEU A 125 23.70 13.11 14.20
C LEU A 125 23.98 14.45 13.50
N GLU A 126 25.17 15.02 13.71
CA GLU A 126 25.61 16.24 13.04
C GLU A 126 25.74 16.03 11.52
N ASP A 127 26.42 14.96 11.11
CA ASP A 127 26.57 14.59 9.70
C ASP A 127 25.21 14.33 9.03
N ARG A 128 24.31 13.62 9.74
CA ARG A 128 22.96 13.33 9.25
C ARG A 128 22.13 14.60 9.11
N THR A 129 22.24 15.54 10.05
CA THR A 129 21.57 16.84 9.97
C THR A 129 22.09 17.66 8.79
N ARG A 130 23.41 17.64 8.55
CA ARG A 130 24.04 18.32 7.42
C ARG A 130 23.60 17.75 6.07
N GLN A 131 23.54 16.43 5.95
CA GLN A 131 23.06 15.75 4.74
C GLN A 131 21.59 16.07 4.44
N LEU A 132 20.73 16.08 5.47
CA LEU A 132 19.32 16.42 5.30
C LEU A 132 19.12 17.89 4.86
N MET A 133 19.93 18.82 5.36
CA MET A 133 19.88 20.23 4.93
C MET A 133 20.30 20.41 3.47
N LEU A 134 21.32 19.67 3.00
CA LEU A 134 21.71 19.69 1.58
C LEU A 134 20.61 19.13 0.68
N ARG A 135 19.99 18.02 1.10
CA ARG A 135 18.89 17.40 0.36
C ARG A 135 17.64 18.28 0.32
N ARG A 136 17.36 19.01 1.40
CA ARG A 136 16.31 20.04 1.46
C ARG A 136 16.56 21.15 0.44
N ARG A 137 17.79 21.67 0.37
CA ARG A 137 18.17 22.72 -0.58
C ARG A 137 18.02 22.25 -2.03
N ALA A 138 18.57 21.07 -2.35
CA ALA A 138 18.44 20.49 -3.68
C ALA A 138 16.98 20.23 -4.10
N LEU A 139 16.09 19.90 -3.14
CA LEU A 139 14.67 19.75 -3.40
C LEU A 139 13.95 21.11 -3.53
N ALA A 140 14.35 22.14 -2.80
CA ALA A 140 13.78 23.48 -2.93
C ALA A 140 14.08 24.09 -4.31
N ASP A 141 15.30 23.88 -4.83
CA ASP A 141 15.72 24.35 -6.15
C ASP A 141 14.96 23.67 -7.32
N VAL A 142 14.29 22.53 -7.08
CA VAL A 142 13.49 21.80 -8.07
C VAL A 142 12.02 22.25 -8.07
N VAL A 143 11.62 23.06 -7.08
CA VAL A 143 10.24 23.51 -6.88
C VAL A 143 9.98 24.93 -7.39
N GLU A 144 11.03 25.75 -7.52
CA GLU A 144 11.00 27.02 -8.28
C GLU A 144 11.05 26.78 -9.79
#